data_AF-A0A554XGG5-F1
#
_entry.id   AF-A0A554XGG5-F1
#
_cell.length_a   1.000
_cell.length_b   1.000
_cell.length_c   1.000
_cell.angle_alpha   90.00
_cell.angle_beta   90.00
_cell.angle_gamma   90.00
#
_symmetry.space_group_name_H-M   'P 1'
#
loop_
_entity.id
_entity.type
_entity.pdbx_description
1 polymer ?
#
loop_
_entity_poly.entity_id
_entity_poly.type
_entity_poly.pdbx_seq_one_letter_code
_entity_poly.pdbx_strand_id
1 'polypeptide(L)'
;MNKARFAAALLALGAASAHADLPLTVEDLITDKGKVKLDVSLAYANSDRQGVSTAEPITVQTGATSFVTLPTLIGESRGNSDSVVGTLGLRYGLTGKAEIFARTSYLHSSSRASDVSGTSSHSENRFADAWAGINYQFKKDDDTPALLGFTEIALREKHEKSSSSFKSALVG
;
A
#
# COMPACT_ATOMS: atom_id res chain seq x y z
N MET A 1 9.96 26.52 1.99
CA MET A 1 10.50 26.11 0.68
C MET A 1 11.67 25.15 0.93
N ASN A 2 11.43 23.83 1.02
CA ASN A 2 12.45 22.74 1.08
C ASN A 2 11.82 21.37 1.44
N LYS A 3 10.87 20.86 0.64
CA LYS A 3 10.35 19.48 0.82
C LYS A 3 10.36 18.61 -0.46
N ALA A 4 10.69 19.19 -1.61
CA ALA A 4 10.65 18.49 -2.90
C ALA A 4 11.96 17.77 -3.29
N ARG A 5 13.01 17.83 -2.48
CA ARG A 5 14.35 17.30 -2.86
C ARG A 5 14.62 15.85 -2.45
N PHE A 6 13.77 15.23 -1.62
CA PHE A 6 13.99 13.85 -1.18
C PHE A 6 13.36 12.78 -2.09
N ALA A 7 12.39 13.15 -2.94
CA ALA A 7 11.72 12.18 -3.83
C ALA A 7 12.50 11.91 -5.13
N ALA A 8 13.39 12.81 -5.55
CA ALA A 8 14.13 12.66 -6.81
C ALA A 8 15.45 11.87 -6.67
N ALA A 9 15.93 11.62 -5.44
CA ALA A 9 17.23 11.01 -5.23
C ALA A 9 17.21 9.46 -5.27
N LEU A 10 16.05 8.81 -5.15
CA LEU A 10 15.97 7.34 -5.13
C LEU A 10 15.87 6.71 -6.54
N LEU A 11 15.57 7.49 -7.58
CA LEU A 11 15.49 7.02 -8.97
C LEU A 11 16.85 7.00 -9.70
N ALA A 12 17.93 7.42 -9.06
CA ALA A 12 19.25 7.57 -9.70
C ALA A 12 20.29 6.50 -9.31
N LEU A 13 19.94 5.47 -8.55
CA LEU A 13 20.84 4.35 -8.26
C LEU A 13 20.55 3.16 -9.18
N GLY A 14 21.35 3.06 -10.23
CA GLY A 14 21.57 1.79 -10.93
C GLY A 14 21.10 1.78 -12.38
N ALA A 15 21.80 2.49 -13.25
CA ALA A 15 22.02 1.98 -14.61
C ALA A 15 22.91 0.72 -14.49
N ALA A 16 22.36 -0.36 -13.93
CA ALA A 16 22.97 -1.67 -14.01
C ALA A 16 22.77 -2.14 -15.46
N SER A 17 23.87 -2.47 -16.12
CA SER A 17 23.89 -3.06 -17.45
C SER A 17 22.85 -4.19 -17.53
N ALA A 18 21.77 -3.96 -18.27
CA ALA A 18 20.76 -4.96 -18.53
C ALA A 18 21.33 -5.96 -19.53
N HIS A 19 22.00 -6.99 -19.02
CA HIS A 19 22.29 -8.21 -19.78
C HIS A 19 21.04 -9.09 -19.76
N ALA A 20 20.11 -8.83 -20.68
CA ALA A 20 18.87 -9.59 -20.83
C ALA A 20 18.92 -10.38 -22.14
N ASP A 21 19.48 -11.58 -22.07
CA ASP A 21 19.26 -12.63 -23.08
C ASP A 21 19.15 -13.99 -22.34
N LEU A 22 18.30 -14.02 -21.32
CA LEU A 22 17.95 -15.23 -20.60
C LEU A 22 16.61 -15.74 -21.14
N PRO A 23 16.51 -17.01 -21.55
CA PRO A 23 15.24 -17.58 -21.99
C PRO A 23 14.19 -17.42 -20.89
N LEU A 24 12.92 -17.33 -21.30
CA LEU A 24 11.77 -17.19 -20.41
C LEU A 24 11.64 -18.46 -19.54
N THR A 25 12.42 -18.56 -18.47
CA THR A 25 12.34 -19.65 -17.50
C THR A 25 11.22 -19.31 -16.53
N VAL A 26 10.32 -20.26 -16.31
CA VAL A 26 9.39 -20.20 -15.16
C VAL A 26 10.26 -20.00 -13.93
N GLU A 27 10.06 -18.87 -13.23
CA GLU A 27 10.88 -18.58 -12.06
C GLU A 27 10.64 -19.63 -10.98
N ASP A 28 11.73 -20.12 -10.39
CA ASP A 28 11.63 -20.96 -9.19
C ASP A 28 10.92 -20.19 -8.06
N LEU A 29 10.01 -20.90 -7.38
CA LEU A 29 9.19 -20.35 -6.27
C LEU A 29 10.05 -19.86 -5.09
N ILE A 30 11.29 -20.32 -4.98
CA ILE A 30 12.28 -19.91 -3.97
C ILE A 30 13.60 -19.55 -4.65
N THR A 31 14.28 -18.54 -4.11
CA THR A 31 15.62 -18.14 -4.54
C THR A 31 16.64 -19.26 -4.30
N ASP A 32 17.46 -19.54 -5.31
CA ASP A 32 18.53 -20.52 -5.21
C ASP A 32 19.50 -20.25 -4.05
N LYS A 33 20.08 -21.32 -3.53
CA LYS A 33 21.09 -21.25 -2.47
C LYS A 33 22.20 -20.27 -2.83
N GLY A 34 22.42 -19.28 -1.96
CA GLY A 34 23.48 -18.28 -2.08
C GLY A 34 23.17 -17.15 -3.06
N LYS A 35 22.01 -17.16 -3.74
CA LYS A 35 21.59 -16.06 -4.61
C LYS A 35 20.79 -15.02 -3.83
N VAL A 36 20.89 -13.78 -4.29
CA VAL A 36 20.09 -12.64 -3.83
C VAL A 36 19.15 -12.25 -4.97
N LYS A 37 17.86 -12.07 -4.66
CA LYS A 37 16.88 -11.44 -5.56
C LYS A 37 16.47 -10.08 -4.98
N LEU A 38 16.35 -9.08 -5.84
CA LEU A 38 15.84 -7.76 -5.51
C LEU A 38 14.50 -7.56 -6.24
N ASP A 39 13.44 -7.37 -5.48
CA ASP A 39 12.10 -7.04 -5.96
C ASP A 39 11.87 -5.53 -5.85
N VAL A 40 11.50 -4.90 -6.96
CA VAL A 40 11.07 -3.50 -6.97
C VAL A 40 9.69 -3.45 -7.62
N SER A 41 8.70 -2.93 -6.90
CA SER A 41 7.35 -2.79 -7.45
C SER A 41 6.76 -1.42 -7.15
N LEU A 42 6.05 -0.86 -8.11
CA LEU A 42 5.31 0.38 -8.00
C LEU A 42 3.85 0.11 -8.37
N ALA A 43 2.93 0.35 -7.45
CA ALA A 43 1.50 0.20 -7.68
C ALA A 43 0.82 1.57 -7.62
N TYR A 44 -0.08 1.83 -8.55
CA TYR A 44 -0.93 3.01 -8.58
C TYR A 44 -2.40 2.59 -8.50
N ALA A 45 -3.16 3.28 -7.67
CA ALA A 45 -4.60 3.12 -7.55
C ALA A 45 -5.28 4.49 -7.51
N ASN A 46 -6.37 4.64 -8.27
CA ASN A 46 -7.25 5.78 -8.20
C ASN A 46 -8.64 5.30 -7.76
N SER A 47 -9.33 6.11 -6.96
CA SER A 47 -10.69 5.87 -6.52
C SER A 47 -11.49 7.17 -6.63
N ASP A 48 -12.53 7.16 -7.47
CA ASP A 48 -13.52 8.23 -7.59
C ASP A 48 -14.82 7.80 -6.91
N ARG A 49 -15.38 8.71 -6.09
CA ARG A 49 -16.63 8.50 -5.37
C ARG A 49 -17.53 9.71 -5.58
N GLN A 50 -18.79 9.46 -5.94
CA GLN A 50 -19.80 10.49 -6.13
C GLN A 50 -21.00 10.22 -5.22
N GLY A 51 -21.65 11.27 -4.75
CA GLY A 51 -22.78 11.19 -3.84
C GLY A 51 -23.54 12.52 -3.75
N VAL A 52 -24.45 12.60 -2.78
CA VAL A 52 -25.24 13.79 -2.49
C VAL A 52 -24.80 14.34 -1.14
N SER A 53 -24.63 15.66 -1.05
CA SER A 53 -24.37 16.36 0.20
C SER A 53 -25.42 17.44 0.42
N THR A 54 -25.76 17.67 1.68
CA THR A 54 -26.69 18.72 2.11
C THR A 54 -25.95 19.67 3.03
N ALA A 55 -26.16 20.98 2.85
CA ALA A 55 -25.65 21.98 3.78
C ALA A 55 -26.32 21.87 5.15
N GLU A 56 -25.80 22.62 6.14
CA GLU A 56 -26.34 22.64 7.49
C GLU A 56 -27.85 22.91 7.47
N PRO A 57 -28.65 22.04 8.12
CA PRO A 57 -30.09 22.17 8.07
C PRO A 57 -30.58 23.28 9.00
N ILE A 58 -31.61 24.02 8.54
CA ILE A 58 -32.33 24.97 9.39
C ILE A 58 -33.56 24.30 10.00
N THR A 59 -33.85 24.61 11.25
CA THR A 59 -35.05 24.11 11.94
C THR A 59 -36.11 25.20 11.95
N VAL A 60 -37.25 24.96 11.30
CA VAL A 60 -38.37 25.90 11.23
C VAL A 60 -39.48 25.39 12.16
N GLN A 61 -39.94 26.25 13.07
CA GLN A 61 -41.07 25.94 13.95
C GLN A 61 -42.40 26.12 13.19
N THR A 62 -43.16 25.04 13.04
CA THR A 62 -44.46 25.02 12.33
C THR A 62 -45.67 25.00 13.27
N GLY A 63 -45.45 24.92 14.58
CA GLY A 63 -46.48 24.99 15.62
C GLY A 63 -45.89 25.12 17.03
N ALA A 64 -46.72 25.26 18.05
CA ALA A 64 -46.28 25.51 19.44
C ALA A 64 -45.26 24.49 19.97
N THR A 65 -45.32 23.24 19.48
CA THR A 65 -44.39 22.15 19.80
C THR A 65 -43.95 21.36 18.56
N SER A 66 -44.01 21.96 17.37
CA SER A 66 -43.73 21.29 16.10
C SER A 66 -42.57 21.97 15.37
N PHE A 67 -41.56 21.18 15.01
CA PHE A 67 -40.34 21.63 14.33
C PHE A 67 -40.09 20.75 13.10
N VAL A 68 -39.75 21.39 11.98
CA VAL A 68 -39.38 20.73 10.73
C VAL A 68 -37.96 21.12 10.36
N THR A 69 -37.11 20.12 10.11
CA THR A 69 -35.72 20.31 9.70
C THR A 69 -35.65 20.34 8.18
N LEU A 70 -35.19 21.46 7.60
CA LEU A 70 -35.07 21.65 6.17
C LEU A 70 -33.60 21.82 5.79
N PRO A 71 -33.07 21.04 4.83
CA PRO A 71 -31.74 21.29 4.29
C PRO A 71 -31.74 22.63 3.55
N THR A 72 -30.73 23.46 3.81
CA THR A 72 -30.62 24.79 3.20
C THR A 72 -30.14 24.75 1.75
N LEU A 73 -29.41 23.69 1.38
CA LEU A 73 -28.92 23.46 0.03
C LEU A 73 -28.67 21.96 -0.17
N ILE A 74 -29.02 21.44 -1.34
CA ILE A 74 -28.75 20.06 -1.76
C ILE A 74 -27.84 20.14 -2.98
N GLY A 75 -26.74 19.40 -2.98
CA GLY A 75 -25.81 19.38 -4.11
C GLY A 75 -24.99 18.09 -4.18
N GLU A 76 -24.04 18.08 -5.09
CA GLU A 76 -23.16 16.92 -5.31
C GLU A 76 -22.03 16.87 -4.28
N SER A 77 -21.66 15.66 -3.89
CA SER A 77 -20.39 15.36 -3.22
C SER A 77 -19.53 14.53 -4.18
N ARG A 78 -18.28 14.95 -4.41
CA ARG A 78 -17.29 14.23 -5.22
C ARG A 78 -16.03 14.03 -4.42
N GLY A 79 -15.47 12.84 -4.43
CA GLY A 79 -14.22 12.51 -3.76
C GLY A 79 -13.32 11.72 -4.69
N ASN A 80 -12.12 12.22 -4.96
CA ASN A 80 -11.10 11.52 -5.74
C ASN A 80 -9.87 11.25 -4.86
N SER A 81 -9.41 10.01 -4.82
CA SER A 81 -8.21 9.60 -4.10
C SER A 81 -7.24 8.89 -5.03
N ASP A 82 -6.02 9.42 -5.11
CA ASP A 82 -4.90 8.86 -5.83
C ASP A 82 -3.91 8.29 -4.83
N SER A 83 -3.49 7.03 -4.98
CA SER A 83 -2.56 6.36 -4.09
C SER A 83 -1.46 5.66 -4.89
N VAL A 84 -0.21 5.86 -4.48
CA VAL A 84 0.98 5.23 -5.04
C VAL A 84 1.69 4.47 -3.94
N VAL A 85 1.91 3.16 -4.14
CA VAL A 85 2.67 2.31 -3.23
C VAL A 85 3.96 1.88 -3.92
N GLY A 86 5.09 2.32 -3.37
CA GLY A 86 6.40 1.81 -3.74
C GLY A 86 6.83 0.73 -2.76
N THR A 87 7.23 -0.44 -3.26
CA THR A 87 7.68 -1.57 -2.45
C THR A 87 9.05 -2.02 -2.93
N LEU A 88 9.93 -2.27 -1.96
CA LEU A 88 11.27 -2.82 -2.16
C LEU A 88 11.37 -4.10 -1.35
N GLY A 89 11.71 -5.20 -2.02
CA GLY A 89 11.90 -6.51 -1.43
C GLY A 89 13.31 -7.05 -1.70
N LEU A 90 13.91 -7.68 -0.72
CA LEU A 90 15.17 -8.40 -0.83
C LEU A 90 14.92 -9.83 -0.39
N ARG A 91 15.37 -10.80 -1.19
CA ARG A 91 15.29 -12.22 -0.88
C ARG A 91 16.66 -12.86 -0.97
N TYR A 92 16.94 -13.78 -0.06
CA TYR A 92 18.19 -14.53 -0.03
C TYR A 92 17.92 -16.01 0.19
N GLY A 93 18.37 -16.83 -0.76
CA GLY A 93 18.24 -18.29 -0.66
C GLY A 93 19.26 -18.87 0.32
N LEU A 94 18.82 -19.27 1.52
CA LEU A 94 19.69 -19.96 2.49
C LEU A 94 20.04 -21.37 2.01
N THR A 95 19.05 -22.07 1.47
CA THR A 95 19.18 -23.42 0.91
C THR A 95 18.31 -23.53 -0.34
N GLY A 96 18.42 -24.62 -1.10
CA GLY A 96 17.51 -24.87 -2.25
C GLY A 96 16.05 -25.16 -1.86
N LYS A 97 15.67 -24.94 -0.60
CA LYS A 97 14.32 -25.11 -0.05
C LYS A 97 13.93 -24.00 0.95
N ALA A 98 14.85 -23.13 1.34
CA ALA A 98 14.61 -22.12 2.38
C ALA A 98 15.18 -20.79 1.92
N GLU A 99 14.35 -19.76 2.00
CA GLU A 99 14.66 -18.39 1.63
C GLU A 99 14.29 -17.48 2.79
N ILE A 100 15.12 -16.48 3.05
CA ILE A 100 14.73 -15.36 3.91
C ILE A 100 14.46 -14.15 3.05
N PHE A 101 13.54 -13.31 3.48
CA PHE A 101 13.26 -12.07 2.78
C PHE A 101 12.99 -10.94 3.74
N ALA A 102 13.19 -9.73 3.23
CA ALA A 102 12.79 -8.49 3.86
C ALA A 102 12.08 -7.64 2.82
N ARG A 103 10.95 -7.05 3.19
CA ARG A 103 10.15 -6.16 2.34
C ARG A 103 9.89 -4.87 3.08
N THR A 104 9.91 -3.77 2.35
CA THR A 104 9.50 -2.46 2.86
C THR A 104 8.61 -1.77 1.85
N SER A 105 7.59 -1.07 2.34
CA SER A 105 6.59 -0.40 1.51
C SER A 105 6.39 1.06 1.96
N TYR A 106 6.19 1.93 0.98
CA TYR A 106 5.95 3.35 1.16
C TYR A 106 4.69 3.77 0.40
N LEU A 107 3.80 4.49 1.07
CA LEU A 107 2.55 4.98 0.51
C LEU A 107 2.57 6.51 0.38
N HIS A 108 2.25 6.98 -0.80
CA HIS A 108 1.85 8.36 -1.05
C HIS A 108 0.38 8.37 -1.45
N SER A 109 -0.45 9.15 -0.75
CA SER A 109 -1.86 9.31 -1.07
C SER A 109 -2.24 10.78 -1.18
N SER A 110 -3.09 11.10 -2.14
CA SER A 110 -3.64 12.43 -2.36
C SER A 110 -5.15 12.28 -2.53
N SER A 111 -5.91 12.79 -1.57
CA SER A 111 -7.37 12.79 -1.61
C SER A 111 -7.90 14.21 -1.78
N ARG A 112 -8.87 14.39 -2.67
CA ARG A 112 -9.62 15.64 -2.85
C ARG A 112 -11.09 15.32 -2.65
N ALA A 113 -11.76 16.06 -1.79
CA ALA A 113 -13.19 15.95 -1.58
C ALA A 113 -13.83 17.31 -1.79
N SER A 114 -14.84 17.37 -2.65
CA SER A 114 -15.65 18.54 -2.95
C SER A 114 -17.09 18.24 -2.56
N ASP A 115 -17.71 19.14 -1.81
CA ASP A 115 -19.11 19.06 -1.43
C ASP A 115 -19.74 20.46 -1.42
N VAL A 116 -20.98 20.56 -0.94
CA VAL A 116 -21.73 21.80 -0.85
C VAL A 116 -21.07 22.84 0.08
N SER A 117 -20.24 22.41 1.03
CA SER A 117 -19.52 23.26 1.98
C SER A 117 -18.14 23.71 1.48
N GLY A 118 -17.62 23.12 0.41
CA GLY A 118 -16.38 23.54 -0.26
C GLY A 118 -15.55 22.40 -0.79
N THR A 119 -14.29 22.69 -1.13
CA THR A 119 -13.30 21.69 -1.57
C THR A 119 -12.19 21.57 -0.54
N SER A 120 -11.95 20.34 -0.08
CA SER A 120 -10.85 19.97 0.78
C SER A 120 -9.86 19.09 0.01
N SER A 121 -8.57 19.30 0.25
CA SER A 121 -7.51 18.45 -0.28
C SER A 121 -6.61 18.01 0.86
N HIS A 122 -6.27 16.73 0.88
CA HIS A 122 -5.36 16.13 1.83
C HIS A 122 -4.31 15.33 1.07
N SER A 123 -3.05 15.47 1.47
CA SER A 123 -1.97 14.62 0.98
C SER A 123 -1.24 14.00 2.15
N GLU A 124 -0.96 12.71 2.03
CA GLU A 124 -0.26 11.92 3.03
C GLU A 124 0.95 11.23 2.38
N ASN A 125 2.04 11.25 3.12
CA ASN A 125 3.28 10.58 2.79
C ASN A 125 3.66 9.74 4.00
N ARG A 126 3.54 8.42 3.88
CA ARG A 126 3.85 7.54 5.00
C ARG A 126 4.66 6.32 4.57
N PHE A 127 5.58 5.95 5.45
CA PHE A 127 6.10 4.60 5.48
C PHE A 127 4.96 3.66 5.85
N ALA A 128 4.63 2.70 4.99
CA ALA A 128 3.52 1.79 5.21
C ALA A 128 3.94 0.71 6.21
N ASP A 129 4.93 -0.10 5.82
CA ASP A 129 5.36 -1.24 6.60
C ASP A 129 6.78 -1.73 6.23
N ALA A 130 7.37 -2.48 7.17
CA ALA A 130 8.51 -3.34 6.95
C ALA A 130 8.20 -4.73 7.50
N TRP A 131 8.43 -5.72 6.66
CA TRP A 131 8.27 -7.14 6.96
C TRP A 131 9.60 -7.85 6.77
N ALA A 132 9.86 -8.85 7.60
CA ALA A 132 10.91 -9.83 7.35
C ALA A 132 10.32 -11.21 7.57
N GLY A 133 10.72 -12.17 6.75
CA GLY A 133 10.14 -13.49 6.78
C GLY A 133 11.07 -14.57 6.27
N ILE A 134 10.60 -15.79 6.44
CA ILE A 134 11.25 -17.01 5.96
C ILE A 134 10.22 -17.78 5.15
N ASN A 135 10.58 -18.14 3.93
CA ASN A 135 9.85 -19.04 3.06
C ASN A 135 10.51 -20.41 3.09
N TYR A 136 9.72 -21.46 3.26
CA TYR A 136 10.19 -22.85 3.22
C TYR A 136 9.36 -23.67 2.23
N GLN A 137 10.03 -24.29 1.26
CA GLN A 137 9.44 -25.19 0.30
C GLN A 137 9.52 -26.62 0.82
N PHE A 138 8.38 -27.12 1.29
CA PHE A 138 8.23 -28.51 1.74
C PHE A 138 8.26 -29.49 0.57
N LYS A 139 7.62 -29.12 -0.54
CA LYS A 139 7.54 -29.93 -1.75
C LYS A 139 7.82 -29.09 -2.99
N LYS A 140 8.71 -29.58 -3.85
CA LYS A 140 8.98 -28.98 -5.16
C LYS A 140 7.82 -29.24 -6.12
N ASP A 141 7.71 -28.35 -7.10
CA ASP A 141 6.72 -28.44 -8.16
C ASP A 141 7.22 -29.47 -9.19
N ASP A 142 6.75 -30.71 -9.03
CA ASP A 142 6.96 -31.81 -9.98
C ASP A 142 5.55 -32.28 -10.45
N ASP A 143 5.19 -33.56 -10.26
CA ASP A 143 3.88 -34.12 -10.69
C ASP A 143 2.70 -33.77 -9.75
N THR A 144 2.93 -32.96 -8.74
CA THR A 144 1.95 -32.55 -7.72
C THR A 144 2.22 -31.12 -7.29
N PRO A 145 1.19 -30.36 -6.90
CA PRO A 145 1.36 -28.95 -6.56
C PRO A 145 2.42 -28.77 -5.47
N ALA A 146 3.29 -27.78 -5.69
CA ALA A 146 4.26 -27.35 -4.70
C ALA A 146 3.58 -26.94 -3.39
N LEU A 147 4.20 -27.33 -2.27
CA LEU A 147 3.77 -26.91 -0.93
C LEU A 147 4.83 -25.95 -0.37
N LEU A 148 4.41 -24.70 -0.17
CA LEU A 148 5.19 -23.65 0.47
C LEU A 148 4.55 -23.34 1.81
N GLY A 149 5.36 -23.15 2.84
CA GLY A 149 4.95 -22.44 4.04
C GLY A 149 5.81 -21.21 4.21
N PHE A 150 5.24 -20.20 4.86
CA PHE A 150 5.92 -18.95 5.10
C PHE A 150 5.61 -18.45 6.51
N THR A 151 6.56 -17.70 7.04
CA THR A 151 6.41 -17.02 8.31
C THR A 151 6.97 -15.63 8.18
N GLU A 152 6.15 -14.64 8.48
CA GLU A 152 6.48 -13.23 8.36
C GLU A 152 6.28 -12.52 9.69
N ILE A 153 7.17 -11.60 9.99
CA ILE A 153 7.10 -10.72 11.14
C ILE A 153 7.11 -9.27 10.69
N ALA A 154 6.18 -8.48 11.21
CA ALA A 154 6.16 -7.05 11.02
C ALA A 154 7.25 -6.42 11.88
N LEU A 155 8.32 -5.97 11.24
CA LEU A 155 9.36 -5.20 11.91
C LEU A 155 8.81 -3.83 12.33
N ARG A 156 8.01 -3.21 11.46
CA ARG A 156 7.43 -1.90 11.70
C ARG A 156 6.15 -1.69 10.90
N GLU A 157 5.09 -1.29 11.57
CA GLU A 157 3.82 -0.88 10.97
C GLU A 157 3.44 0.50 11.51
N LYS A 158 3.16 1.45 10.62
CA LYS A 158 2.65 2.75 11.03
C LYS A 158 1.17 2.86 10.70
N HIS A 159 0.32 2.70 11.72
CA HIS A 159 -1.11 2.95 11.63
C HIS A 159 -1.42 4.44 11.88
N GLU A 160 -2.54 4.95 11.36
CA GLU A 160 -2.92 6.38 11.36
C GLU A 160 -2.81 7.09 12.72
N LYS A 161 -2.92 6.38 13.84
CA LYS A 161 -2.84 6.94 15.19
C LYS A 161 -1.69 6.40 16.05
N SER A 162 -0.93 5.41 15.58
CA SER A 162 0.15 4.80 16.38
C SER A 162 1.19 4.06 15.52
N SER A 163 2.47 4.24 15.84
CA SER A 163 3.56 3.44 15.28
C SER A 163 3.77 2.22 16.16
N SER A 164 3.60 1.02 15.59
CA SER A 164 3.79 -0.24 16.30
C SER A 164 4.90 -1.05 15.62
N SER A 165 5.90 -1.46 16.39
CA SER A 165 6.97 -2.35 15.93
C SER A 165 6.81 -3.72 16.57
N PHE A 166 7.03 -4.80 15.82
CA PHE A 166 7.02 -6.19 16.31
C PHE A 166 5.71 -6.74 16.88
N LYS A 167 4.54 -6.18 16.52
CA LYS A 167 3.25 -6.67 17.06
C LYS A 167 2.52 -7.69 16.19
N SER A 168 2.89 -7.78 14.92
CA SER A 168 2.16 -8.60 13.95
C SER A 168 3.07 -9.71 13.43
N ALA A 169 2.57 -10.94 13.47
CA ALA A 169 3.20 -12.10 12.88
C ALA A 169 2.15 -12.83 12.05
N LEU A 170 2.54 -13.33 10.89
CA LEU A 170 1.70 -14.07 9.97
C LEU A 170 2.38 -15.39 9.65
N VAL A 171 1.61 -16.48 9.70
CA VAL A 171 2.05 -17.83 9.37
C VAL A 171 1.02 -18.43 8.42
N GLY A 172 1.48 -19.06 7.35
CA GLY A 172 0.64 -19.66 6.30
C GLY A 172 1.31 -20.84 5.61
#